data_AF-A0A355F406-F1
#
_entry.id   AF-A0A355F406-F1
#
_cell.length_a   1.000
_cell.length_b   1.000
_cell.length_c   1.000
_cell.angle_alpha   90.00
_cell.angle_beta   90.00
_cell.angle_gamma   90.00
#
_symmetry.space_group_name_H-M   'P 1'
#
loop_
_entity.id
_entity.type
_entity.pdbx_description
1 polymer ?
#
loop_
_entity_poly.entity_id
_entity_poly.type
_entity_poly.pdbx_seq_one_letter_code
_entity_poly.pdbx_strand_id
1 'polypeptide(L)'
;MKYASLLFVALFSALPLASQVTASQPTPEQIREMTGAPQELCPLLLEINLARTEKKRAIADLPTPGSWIENRGLSRYVCDKAQVRSVSLLREREKKGKVLLVASPRLTTGWMRQDVNVTVQLIVNGEVKLSEKWEELTIGTEEGAAAALGMWGTSSSKAPKTEWWVPAEDLQSWFGDGNEVKLRLLLEIEE
;
A
#
# COMPACT_ATOMS: atom_id res chain seq x y z
N MET A 1 -64.06 13.80 -15.51
CA MET A 1 -63.41 15.12 -15.30
C MET A 1 -62.78 15.09 -13.90
N LYS A 2 -61.48 15.22 -13.62
CA LYS A 2 -60.26 15.60 -14.36
C LYS A 2 -59.11 14.79 -13.71
N TYR A 3 -58.23 14.17 -14.50
CA TYR A 3 -56.98 13.57 -14.01
C TYR A 3 -55.87 14.61 -14.18
N ALA A 4 -55.15 14.94 -13.12
CA ALA A 4 -53.99 15.81 -13.17
C ALA A 4 -52.72 14.96 -13.11
N SER A 5 -52.08 14.81 -14.26
CA SER A 5 -50.73 14.29 -14.42
C SER A 5 -49.71 15.29 -13.88
N LEU A 6 -48.80 14.84 -13.02
CA LEU A 6 -47.54 15.54 -12.75
C LEU A 6 -46.39 14.54 -12.83
N LEU A 7 -45.70 14.62 -13.97
CA LEU A 7 -44.37 14.06 -14.23
C LEU A 7 -43.35 14.87 -13.43
N PHE A 8 -42.52 14.23 -12.60
CA PHE A 8 -41.28 14.81 -12.11
C PHE A 8 -40.11 13.94 -12.58
N VAL A 9 -39.36 14.48 -13.55
CA VAL A 9 -38.04 13.99 -13.96
C VAL A 9 -37.03 14.61 -13.00
N ALA A 10 -36.30 13.78 -12.25
CA ALA A 10 -35.15 14.23 -11.47
C ALA A 10 -33.88 13.54 -12.01
N LEU A 11 -33.03 14.36 -12.62
CA LEU A 11 -31.68 14.03 -13.07
C LEU A 11 -30.86 13.46 -11.90
N PHE A 12 -30.36 12.23 -12.03
CA PHE A 12 -29.28 11.75 -11.19
C PHE A 12 -27.94 12.26 -11.75
N SER A 13 -27.43 13.30 -11.11
CA SER A 13 -26.08 13.84 -11.27
C SER A 13 -25.02 12.77 -10.97
N ALA A 14 -24.22 12.45 -11.98
CA ALA A 14 -23.00 11.66 -11.85
C ALA A 14 -21.97 12.45 -11.02
N LEU A 15 -21.71 12.00 -9.80
CA LEU A 15 -20.62 12.53 -8.97
C LEU A 15 -19.31 11.85 -9.37
N PRO A 16 -18.25 12.58 -9.75
CA PRO A 16 -16.94 12.00 -9.98
C PRO A 16 -16.34 11.55 -8.64
N LEU A 17 -16.01 10.26 -8.54
CA LEU A 17 -15.26 9.64 -7.46
C LEU A 17 -13.81 10.17 -7.45
N ALA A 18 -13.55 11.26 -6.74
CA ALA A 18 -12.19 11.62 -6.36
C ALA A 18 -11.78 10.81 -5.12
N SER A 19 -11.00 9.75 -5.35
CA SER A 19 -10.23 9.07 -4.32
C SER A 19 -9.22 10.07 -3.72
N GLN A 20 -9.45 10.53 -2.48
CA GLN A 20 -8.45 11.31 -1.76
C GLN A 20 -7.39 10.36 -1.21
N VAL A 21 -6.32 10.20 -1.99
CA VAL A 21 -5.02 9.80 -1.46
C VAL A 21 -4.40 11.06 -0.88
N THR A 22 -4.44 11.23 0.45
CA THR A 22 -3.58 12.22 1.10
C THR A 22 -2.18 11.63 1.12
N ALA A 23 -1.45 11.86 0.04
CA ALA A 23 -0.01 11.74 0.02
C ALA A 23 0.55 13.06 0.52
N SER A 24 0.86 13.12 1.80
CA SER A 24 1.75 14.16 2.31
C SER A 24 3.14 13.81 1.83
N GLN A 25 3.54 14.37 0.68
CA GLN A 25 4.96 14.53 0.39
C GLN A 25 5.47 15.58 1.38
N PRO A 26 6.53 15.29 2.16
CA PRO A 26 7.16 16.32 2.95
C PRO A 26 7.53 17.47 2.01
N THR A 27 7.28 18.69 2.47
CA THR A 27 7.55 19.87 1.65
C THR A 27 9.05 19.93 1.32
N PRO A 28 9.44 20.48 0.15
CA PRO A 28 10.84 20.70 -0.19
C PRO A 28 11.60 21.41 0.93
N GLU A 29 10.94 22.29 1.68
CA GLU A 29 11.46 22.97 2.86
C GLU A 29 11.74 22.00 4.02
N GLN A 30 10.83 21.07 4.33
CA GLN A 30 11.03 20.05 5.37
C GLN A 30 12.12 19.04 5.00
N ILE A 31 12.19 18.64 3.73
CA ILE A 31 13.28 17.77 3.24
C ILE A 31 14.61 18.50 3.37
N ARG A 32 14.66 19.77 2.98
CA ARG A 32 15.87 20.59 3.05
C ARG A 32 16.32 20.88 4.48
N GLU A 33 15.40 21.03 5.42
CA GLU A 33 15.70 21.20 6.85
C GLU A 33 16.26 19.92 7.48
N MET A 34 15.87 18.74 6.96
CA MET A 34 16.34 17.44 7.43
C MET A 34 17.62 16.95 6.74
N THR A 35 17.87 17.30 5.47
CA THR A 35 18.95 16.69 4.66
C THR A 35 19.85 17.68 3.91
N GLY A 36 19.52 18.96 3.85
CA GLY A 36 20.38 20.00 3.26
C GLY A 36 20.57 19.97 1.73
N ALA A 37 19.92 19.07 0.98
CA ALA A 37 20.10 18.93 -0.47
C ALA A 37 18.78 18.80 -1.27
N PRO A 38 18.66 19.39 -2.47
CA PRO A 38 17.53 19.20 -3.37
C PRO A 38 17.78 18.02 -4.33
N GLN A 39 16.82 17.08 -4.39
CA GLN A 39 16.65 16.02 -5.42
C GLN A 39 17.16 14.58 -5.16
N GLU A 40 17.23 14.08 -3.93
CA GLU A 40 17.26 12.62 -3.71
C GLU A 40 16.28 12.23 -2.58
N LEU A 41 15.14 11.64 -2.94
CA LEU A 41 14.04 11.28 -2.02
C LEU A 41 14.20 9.85 -1.49
N CYS A 42 15.41 9.51 -1.02
CA CYS A 42 15.65 8.31 -0.22
C CYS A 42 16.04 8.74 1.21
N PRO A 43 15.48 8.12 2.25
CA PRO A 43 14.53 7.00 2.22
C PRO A 43 13.10 7.42 1.82
N LEU A 44 12.34 6.50 1.19
CA LEU A 44 10.94 6.71 0.82
C LEU A 44 10.00 6.13 1.88
N LEU A 45 9.14 6.98 2.44
CA LEU A 45 8.10 6.60 3.40
C LEU A 45 6.70 6.72 2.77
N LEU A 46 5.93 5.64 2.78
CA LEU A 46 4.52 5.62 2.37
C LEU A 46 3.63 5.19 3.52
N GLU A 47 2.65 6.01 3.87
CA GLU A 47 1.61 5.65 4.85
C GLU A 47 0.26 5.49 4.16
N ILE A 48 -0.30 4.29 4.23
CA ILE A 48 -1.56 3.93 3.59
C ILE A 48 -2.64 3.84 4.66
N ASN A 49 -3.66 4.69 4.58
CA ASN A 49 -4.79 4.62 5.50
C ASN A 49 -5.67 3.38 5.21
N LEU A 50 -5.80 2.52 6.21
CA LEU A 50 -6.60 1.31 6.24
C LEU A 50 -7.79 1.40 7.21
N ALA A 51 -8.00 2.54 7.86
CA ALA A 51 -9.14 2.77 8.74
C ALA A 51 -10.46 2.58 7.99
N ARG A 52 -11.50 2.17 8.74
CA ARG A 52 -12.87 2.12 8.24
C ARG A 52 -13.31 3.53 7.86
N THR A 53 -13.92 3.67 6.70
CA THR A 53 -14.58 4.92 6.28
C THR A 53 -15.97 4.57 5.75
N GLU A 54 -16.82 5.58 5.54
CA GLU A 54 -18.16 5.38 4.95
C GLU A 54 -18.14 4.61 3.61
N LYS A 55 -17.04 4.73 2.86
CA LYS A 55 -16.88 4.16 1.51
C LYS A 55 -15.99 2.91 1.47
N LYS A 56 -15.24 2.62 2.53
CA LYS A 56 -14.24 1.54 2.57
C LYS A 56 -14.38 0.76 3.88
N ARG A 57 -14.71 -0.53 3.74
CA ARG A 57 -14.70 -1.48 4.85
C ARG A 57 -13.27 -1.75 5.32
N ALA A 58 -13.12 -1.99 6.62
CA ALA A 58 -11.84 -2.40 7.18
C ALA A 58 -11.54 -3.86 6.81
N ILE A 59 -10.26 -4.25 6.83
CA ILE A 59 -9.83 -5.63 6.53
C ILE A 59 -10.46 -6.65 7.49
N ALA A 60 -10.72 -6.25 8.74
CA ALA A 60 -11.37 -7.07 9.76
C ALA A 60 -12.84 -7.42 9.42
N ASP A 61 -13.51 -6.58 8.62
CA ASP A 61 -14.91 -6.76 8.22
C ASP A 61 -15.06 -7.61 6.96
N LEU A 62 -13.96 -7.88 6.26
CA LEU A 62 -14.00 -8.61 5.00
C LEU A 62 -14.05 -10.12 5.25
N PRO A 63 -14.79 -10.88 4.43
CA PRO A 63 -14.93 -12.32 4.63
C PRO A 63 -13.59 -13.06 4.46
N THR A 64 -13.41 -14.14 5.21
CA THR A 64 -12.33 -15.11 5.03
C THR A 64 -12.84 -16.33 4.24
N PRO A 65 -11.98 -16.99 3.44
CA PRO A 65 -10.61 -16.64 3.06
C PRO A 65 -10.54 -15.67 1.86
N GLY A 66 -9.37 -15.02 1.68
CA GLY A 66 -8.99 -14.43 0.40
C GLY A 66 -9.42 -12.98 0.15
N SER A 67 -9.88 -12.24 1.15
CA SER A 67 -10.21 -10.82 0.97
C SER A 67 -8.98 -9.93 1.13
N TRP A 68 -8.77 -8.97 0.22
CA TRP A 68 -7.64 -8.05 0.30
C TRP A 68 -8.04 -6.59 0.14
N ILE A 69 -7.19 -5.71 0.67
CA ILE A 69 -7.14 -4.29 0.33
C ILE A 69 -5.86 -4.08 -0.47
N GLU A 70 -5.97 -3.51 -1.67
CA GLU A 70 -4.82 -3.18 -2.50
C GLU A 70 -4.80 -1.69 -2.83
N ASN A 71 -3.67 -1.05 -2.58
CA ASN A 71 -3.41 0.34 -2.95
C ASN A 71 -2.56 0.37 -4.21
N ARG A 72 -3.21 0.65 -5.34
CA ARG A 72 -2.59 0.76 -6.67
C ARG A 72 -2.20 2.21 -6.98
N GLY A 73 -1.43 2.39 -8.06
CA GLY A 73 -1.05 3.72 -8.55
C GLY A 73 0.05 4.38 -7.74
N LEU A 74 0.81 3.59 -6.97
CA LEU A 74 1.94 4.08 -6.17
C LEU A 74 3.20 4.29 -7.02
N SER A 75 3.19 3.89 -8.30
CA SER A 75 4.36 3.95 -9.21
C SER A 75 5.00 5.33 -9.36
N ARG A 76 4.31 6.40 -8.95
CA ARG A 76 4.85 7.77 -8.95
C ARG A 76 5.82 8.03 -7.79
N TYR A 77 5.84 7.17 -6.77
CA TYR A 77 6.74 7.28 -5.64
C TYR A 77 7.97 6.42 -5.89
N VAL A 78 9.11 7.10 -5.89
CA VAL A 78 10.41 6.55 -6.30
C VAL A 78 11.43 6.89 -5.22
N CYS A 79 12.23 5.91 -4.83
CA CYS A 79 13.45 6.07 -4.04
C CYS A 79 14.62 5.75 -4.98
N ASP A 80 15.38 6.76 -5.39
CA ASP A 80 16.41 6.66 -6.44
C ASP A 80 15.85 6.03 -7.74
N LYS A 81 16.06 4.73 -7.93
CA LYS A 81 15.61 3.96 -9.10
C LYS A 81 14.57 2.89 -8.75
N ALA A 82 14.32 2.66 -7.47
CA ALA A 82 13.33 1.73 -6.96
C ALA A 82 11.94 2.39 -6.87
N GLN A 83 10.91 1.70 -7.36
CA GLN A 83 9.54 2.19 -7.41
C GLN A 83 8.59 1.24 -6.66
N VAL A 84 7.65 1.81 -5.90
CA VAL A 84 6.58 1.04 -5.27
C VAL A 84 5.38 1.00 -6.22
N ARG A 85 5.02 -0.15 -6.79
CA ARG A 85 3.86 -0.27 -7.71
C ARG A 85 2.54 -0.32 -6.98
N SER A 86 2.46 -1.18 -5.99
CA SER A 86 1.30 -1.36 -5.13
C SER A 86 1.71 -1.94 -3.80
N VAL A 87 0.84 -1.81 -2.81
CA VAL A 87 0.94 -2.53 -1.54
C VAL A 87 -0.42 -3.15 -1.27
N SER A 88 -0.44 -4.43 -0.90
CA SER A 88 -1.65 -5.13 -0.50
C SER A 88 -1.57 -5.65 0.93
N LEU A 89 -2.74 -5.72 1.57
CA LEU A 89 -2.97 -6.43 2.82
C LEU A 89 -4.10 -7.43 2.59
N LEU A 90 -3.81 -8.71 2.77
CA LEU A 90 -4.70 -9.85 2.53
C LEU A 90 -5.09 -10.49 3.86
N ARG A 91 -6.38 -10.76 4.04
CA ARG A 91 -6.92 -11.64 5.08
C ARG A 91 -7.03 -13.05 4.50
N GLU A 92 -5.96 -13.84 4.62
CA GLU A 92 -5.82 -15.07 3.84
C GLU A 92 -6.68 -16.20 4.37
N ARG A 93 -6.56 -16.55 5.65
CA ARG A 93 -7.29 -17.66 6.27
C ARG A 93 -7.43 -17.47 7.78
N GLU A 94 -8.31 -18.26 8.38
CA GLU A 94 -8.55 -18.24 9.83
C GLU A 94 -8.39 -19.65 10.41
N LYS A 95 -7.68 -19.76 11.54
CA LYS A 95 -7.42 -21.03 12.23
C LYS A 95 -7.32 -20.81 13.73
N LYS A 96 -8.13 -21.52 14.51
CA LYS A 96 -8.12 -21.51 15.99
C LYS A 96 -8.22 -20.08 16.57
N GLY A 97 -9.15 -19.28 16.07
CA GLY A 97 -9.36 -17.90 16.54
C GLY A 97 -8.26 -16.90 16.15
N LYS A 98 -7.32 -17.30 15.29
CA LYS A 98 -6.30 -16.43 14.70
C LYS A 98 -6.53 -16.27 13.21
N VAL A 99 -6.29 -15.07 12.71
CA VAL A 99 -6.37 -14.69 11.31
C VAL A 99 -4.96 -14.53 10.77
N LEU A 100 -4.68 -15.12 9.61
CA LEU A 100 -3.45 -14.89 8.87
C LEU A 100 -3.60 -13.62 8.03
N LEU A 101 -2.88 -12.58 8.42
CA LEU A 101 -2.72 -11.38 7.62
C LEU A 101 -1.44 -11.49 6.78
N VAL A 102 -1.53 -11.15 5.50
CA VAL A 102 -0.39 -11.13 4.59
C VAL A 102 -0.24 -9.74 4.00
N ALA A 103 0.86 -9.06 4.29
CA ALA A 103 1.21 -7.81 3.63
C ALA A 103 2.20 -8.08 2.50
N SER A 104 1.99 -7.44 1.35
CA SER A 104 2.82 -7.65 0.16
C SER A 104 3.04 -6.34 -0.60
N PRO A 105 4.17 -5.66 -0.40
CA PRO A 105 4.56 -4.57 -1.29
C PRO A 105 5.10 -5.13 -2.60
N ARG A 106 4.72 -4.50 -3.70
CA ARG A 106 5.23 -4.80 -5.04
C ARG A 106 6.19 -3.71 -5.46
N LEU A 107 7.47 -4.06 -5.52
CA LEU A 107 8.54 -3.17 -5.93
C LEU A 107 8.96 -3.47 -7.37
N THR A 108 9.38 -2.43 -8.10
CA THR A 108 9.94 -2.55 -9.44
C THR A 108 11.04 -1.54 -9.64
N THR A 109 12.04 -1.86 -10.45
CA THR A 109 13.02 -0.90 -10.95
C THR A 109 13.04 -0.95 -12.47
N GLY A 110 13.30 0.18 -13.11
CA GLY A 110 13.54 0.26 -14.56
C GLY A 110 15.01 0.05 -14.92
N TRP A 111 15.86 -0.19 -13.91
CA TRP A 111 17.31 -0.27 -14.04
C TRP A 111 17.80 -1.72 -13.82
N MET A 112 19.11 -1.90 -13.85
CA MET A 112 19.75 -3.17 -13.46
C MET A 112 19.43 -3.53 -12.01
N ARG A 113 19.87 -4.73 -11.59
CA ARG A 113 19.81 -5.21 -10.21
C ARG A 113 20.11 -4.08 -9.19
N GLN A 114 19.24 -3.95 -8.19
CA GLN A 114 19.41 -3.09 -7.03
C GLN A 114 19.06 -3.86 -5.76
N ASP A 115 19.81 -3.62 -4.69
CA ASP A 115 19.53 -4.17 -3.37
C ASP A 115 18.90 -3.06 -2.51
N VAL A 116 17.78 -3.39 -1.87
CA VAL A 116 16.95 -2.43 -1.13
C VAL A 116 16.55 -2.98 0.22
N ASN A 117 16.42 -2.09 1.20
CA ASN A 117 15.84 -2.42 2.49
C ASN A 117 14.38 -2.00 2.52
N VAL A 118 13.52 -2.90 2.96
CA VAL A 118 12.07 -2.70 2.96
C VAL A 118 11.54 -3.00 4.34
N THR A 119 10.88 -2.03 4.97
CA THR A 119 10.17 -2.24 6.23
C THR A 119 8.68 -2.05 6.01
N VAL A 120 7.86 -3.02 6.43
CA VAL A 120 6.40 -2.90 6.44
C VAL A 120 5.91 -2.96 7.88
N GLN A 121 5.09 -1.98 8.25
CA GLN A 121 4.52 -1.86 9.60
C GLN A 121 3.02 -1.67 9.54
N LEU A 122 2.29 -2.36 10.42
CA LEU A 122 0.91 -2.03 10.73
C LEU A 122 0.89 -1.13 11.97
N ILE A 123 0.33 0.07 11.82
CA ILE A 123 0.27 1.10 12.85
C ILE A 123 -1.19 1.31 13.22
N VAL A 124 -1.48 1.33 14.51
CA VAL A 124 -2.81 1.55 15.08
C VAL A 124 -2.70 2.65 16.13
N ASN A 125 -3.39 3.77 15.92
CA ASN A 125 -3.39 4.93 16.82
C ASN A 125 -1.96 5.42 17.15
N GLY A 126 -1.06 5.42 16.16
CA GLY A 126 0.33 5.84 16.29
C GLY A 126 1.28 4.77 16.84
N GLU A 127 0.79 3.61 17.28
CA GLU A 127 1.60 2.52 17.82
C GLU A 127 1.84 1.44 16.77
N VAL A 128 3.08 0.95 16.64
CA VAL A 128 3.43 -0.18 15.76
C VAL A 128 2.93 -1.48 16.39
N LYS A 129 1.97 -2.15 15.74
CA LYS A 129 1.43 -3.45 16.18
C LYS A 129 2.11 -4.63 15.50
N LEU A 130 2.47 -4.49 14.23
CA LEU A 130 3.17 -5.51 13.45
C LEU A 130 4.30 -4.83 12.67
N SER A 131 5.44 -5.51 12.53
CA SER A 131 6.57 -5.01 11.78
C SER A 131 7.30 -6.19 11.14
N GLU A 132 7.70 -6.03 9.88
CA GLU A 132 8.65 -6.91 9.19
C GLU A 132 9.67 -6.04 8.47
N LYS A 133 10.93 -6.46 8.48
CA LYS A 133 12.00 -5.84 7.71
C LYS A 133 12.66 -6.90 6.83
N TRP A 134 12.76 -6.60 5.54
CA TRP A 134 13.62 -7.32 4.61
C TRP A 134 14.87 -6.48 4.37
N GLU A 135 16.02 -7.09 4.63
CA GLU A 135 17.33 -6.51 4.35
C GLU A 135 17.87 -7.11 3.04
N GLU A 136 18.64 -6.32 2.30
CA GLU A 136 19.33 -6.76 1.07
C GLU A 136 18.36 -7.35 0.02
N LEU A 137 17.14 -6.83 -0.09
CA LEU A 137 16.15 -7.33 -1.05
C LEU A 137 16.53 -6.91 -2.46
N THR A 138 16.85 -7.90 -3.30
CA THR A 138 17.16 -7.64 -4.69
C THR A 138 15.92 -7.40 -5.57
N ILE A 139 15.89 -6.25 -6.23
CA ILE A 139 14.92 -5.90 -7.28
C ILE A 139 15.62 -5.67 -8.63
N GLY A 140 14.95 -6.01 -9.73
CA GLY A 140 15.51 -5.88 -11.09
C GLY A 140 16.11 -7.18 -11.62
N THR A 141 16.77 -7.14 -12.78
CA THR A 141 17.42 -8.30 -13.41
C THR A 141 18.93 -8.14 -13.43
N GLU A 142 19.66 -9.24 -13.23
CA GLU A 142 21.13 -9.29 -13.36
C GLU A 142 21.62 -9.30 -14.82
N GLU A 143 20.77 -9.66 -15.77
CA GLU A 143 21.20 -10.01 -17.11
C GLU A 143 21.09 -8.85 -18.10
N GLY A 144 22.15 -8.06 -18.20
CA GLY A 144 22.39 -7.10 -19.30
C GLY A 144 22.49 -7.72 -20.71
N ALA A 145 22.17 -9.00 -20.91
CA ALA A 145 22.23 -9.69 -22.20
C ALA A 145 20.87 -10.25 -22.69
N ALA A 146 19.95 -10.62 -21.81
CA ALA A 146 18.64 -11.16 -22.20
C ALA A 146 17.62 -10.06 -22.57
N ALA A 147 17.81 -8.83 -22.08
CA ALA A 147 16.98 -7.67 -22.44
C ALA A 147 17.18 -7.20 -23.89
N ALA A 148 18.29 -7.56 -24.54
CA ALA A 148 18.57 -7.20 -25.94
C ALA A 148 17.77 -8.04 -26.96
N LEU A 149 17.11 -9.13 -26.53
CA LEU A 149 16.38 -10.05 -27.41
C LEU A 149 14.84 -9.93 -27.31
N GLY A 150 14.31 -8.79 -26.84
CA GLY A 150 12.89 -8.47 -27.01
C GLY A 150 11.93 -9.26 -26.13
N MET A 151 12.41 -9.81 -25.01
CA MET A 151 11.53 -10.39 -23.99
C MET A 151 10.99 -9.27 -23.09
N TRP A 152 9.80 -8.77 -23.41
CA TRP A 152 9.00 -7.84 -22.56
C TRP A 152 8.47 -8.55 -21.31
N GLY A 153 9.30 -9.35 -20.65
CA GLY A 153 9.01 -9.93 -19.35
C GLY A 153 9.39 -8.91 -18.29
N THR A 154 8.42 -8.10 -17.85
CA THR A 154 8.58 -7.29 -16.65
C THR A 154 9.01 -8.22 -15.50
N SER A 155 10.28 -8.14 -15.09
CA SER A 155 10.81 -8.96 -14.03
C SER A 155 10.09 -8.62 -12.73
N SER A 156 9.27 -9.55 -12.24
CA SER A 156 8.80 -9.51 -10.86
C SER A 156 9.78 -10.31 -10.04
N SER A 157 10.76 -9.66 -9.40
CA SER A 157 11.34 -10.21 -8.18
C SER A 157 10.19 -10.66 -7.30
N LYS A 158 10.25 -11.90 -6.76
CA LYS A 158 9.22 -12.46 -5.87
C LYS A 158 8.83 -11.36 -4.88
N ALA A 159 7.64 -10.78 -5.04
CA ALA A 159 7.23 -9.64 -4.23
C ALA A 159 7.36 -10.06 -2.77
N PRO A 160 8.14 -9.34 -1.94
CA PRO A 160 8.32 -9.73 -0.55
C PRO A 160 6.94 -9.80 0.11
N LYS A 161 6.73 -10.84 0.92
CA LYS A 161 5.49 -11.04 1.66
C LYS A 161 5.83 -11.33 3.10
N THR A 162 5.09 -10.71 4.00
CA THR A 162 5.15 -11.02 5.44
C THR A 162 3.80 -11.56 5.87
N GLU A 163 3.85 -12.49 6.80
CA GLU A 163 2.72 -13.27 7.28
C GLU A 163 2.62 -13.13 8.80
N TRP A 164 1.51 -12.57 9.28
CA TRP A 164 1.26 -12.40 10.71
C TRP A 164 0.00 -13.16 11.13
N TRP A 165 0.16 -14.03 12.12
CA TRP A 165 -0.98 -14.65 12.80
C TRP A 165 -1.47 -13.75 13.93
N VAL A 166 -2.59 -13.09 13.72
CA VAL A 166 -3.18 -12.12 14.65
C VAL A 166 -4.42 -12.73 15.31
N PRO A 167 -4.60 -12.63 16.64
CA PRO A 167 -5.87 -12.97 17.28
C PRO A 167 -7.03 -12.21 16.63
N ALA A 168 -8.16 -12.90 16.39
CA ALA A 168 -9.31 -12.27 15.75
C ALA A 168 -9.86 -11.09 16.58
N GLU A 169 -9.79 -11.19 17.91
CA GLU A 169 -10.17 -10.13 18.83
C GLU A 169 -9.30 -8.88 18.69
N ASP A 170 -7.98 -9.04 18.61
CA ASP A 170 -7.03 -7.94 18.39
C ASP A 170 -7.30 -7.29 17.03
N LEU A 171 -7.53 -8.09 16.00
CA LEU A 171 -7.82 -7.57 14.67
C LEU A 171 -9.10 -6.73 14.65
N GLN A 172 -10.16 -7.19 15.32
CA GLN A 172 -11.39 -6.41 15.46
C GLN A 172 -11.16 -5.15 16.30
N SER A 173 -10.40 -5.26 17.38
CA SER A 173 -10.08 -4.12 18.24
C SER A 173 -9.25 -3.06 17.52
N TRP A 174 -8.31 -3.44 16.65
CA TRP A 174 -7.46 -2.51 15.92
C TRP A 174 -8.22 -1.77 14.83
N PHE A 175 -9.10 -2.47 14.11
CA PHE A 175 -9.89 -1.92 13.02
C PHE A 175 -11.29 -1.43 13.44
N GLY A 176 -11.53 -1.34 14.74
CA GLY A 176 -12.77 -0.78 15.31
C GLY A 176 -13.00 0.68 14.94
N ASP A 177 -14.23 1.14 15.13
CA ASP A 177 -14.63 2.51 14.82
C ASP A 177 -13.81 3.54 15.62
N GLY A 178 -13.36 4.59 14.94
CA GLY A 178 -12.57 5.66 15.54
C GLY A 178 -11.06 5.42 15.60
N ASN A 179 -10.58 4.22 15.27
CA ASN A 179 -9.15 3.96 15.22
C ASN A 179 -8.50 4.46 13.93
N GLU A 180 -7.32 5.06 14.06
CA GLU A 180 -6.45 5.37 12.94
C GLU A 180 -5.57 4.16 12.64
N VAL A 181 -5.85 3.46 11.53
CA VAL A 181 -5.05 2.31 11.11
C VAL A 181 -4.31 2.62 9.82
N LYS A 182 -2.99 2.43 9.83
CA LYS A 182 -2.12 2.68 8.69
C LYS A 182 -1.23 1.47 8.40
N LEU A 183 -1.00 1.22 7.12
CA LEU A 183 0.10 0.37 6.67
C LEU A 183 1.23 1.28 6.21
N ARG A 184 2.33 1.27 6.95
CA ARG A 184 3.54 2.04 6.64
C ARG A 184 4.52 1.16 5.88
N LEU A 185 5.04 1.68 4.78
CA LEU A 185 6.14 1.10 4.01
C LEU A 185 7.31 2.09 4.04
N LEU A 186 8.47 1.63 4.49
CA LEU A 186 9.73 2.35 4.37
C LEU A 186 10.61 1.60 3.35
N LEU A 187 11.10 2.32 2.36
CA LEU A 187 12.00 1.81 1.32
C LEU A 187 13.30 2.60 1.38
N GLU A 188 14.41 1.90 1.50
CA GLU A 188 15.75 2.47 1.59
C GLU A 188 16.64 1.75 0.57
N ILE A 189 17.60 2.47 -0.03
CA ILE A 189 18.62 1.87 -0.89
C ILE A 189 19.83 1.55 -0.02
N GLU A 190 20.45 0.41 -0.26
CA GLU A 190 21.76 0.10 0.30
C GLU A 190 22.86 0.66 -0.61
N GLU A 191 23.79 1.44 -0.06
CA GLU A 191 24.92 2.04 -0.78
C GLU A 191 26.11 1.09 -0.90
#